data_AF-A0A1A8PDU4-F1
#
_entry.id   AF-A0A1A8PDU4-F1
#
_cell.length_a   1.000
_cell.length_b   1.000
_cell.length_c   1.000
_cell.angle_alpha   90.00
_cell.angle_beta   90.00
_cell.angle_gamma   90.00
#
_symmetry.space_group_name_H-M   'P 1'
#
loop_
_entity.id
_entity.type
_entity.pdbx_description
1 polymer ?
#
loop_
_entity_poly.entity_id
_entity_poly.type
_entity_poly.pdbx_seq_one_letter_code
_entity_poly.pdbx_strand_id
1 'polypeptide(L)'
;VTFSTESADPRVSEHASGKDAIWTQFPFKSDAYSECNGKQYVKRTWYRKFVGIQLCNSLRYKIYLSDSLTGKFYNIGDQTGFGEDHCQFVDSFLDGKTGARMLADQLQSRQGFFRALRQEPVHFGEIGGKSHATYVGWYECGTPIPGKW
;
A
#
# COMPACT_ATOMS: atom_id res chain seq x y z
N VAL A 1 15.95 15.26 -18.30
CA VAL A 1 15.70 14.99 -16.86
C VAL A 1 16.01 13.53 -16.62
N THR A 2 17.05 13.22 -15.86
CA THR A 2 17.43 11.84 -15.51
C THR A 2 16.68 11.46 -14.23
N PHE A 3 15.77 10.50 -14.33
CA PHE A 3 15.07 9.94 -13.18
C PHE A 3 15.94 8.84 -12.57
N SER A 4 16.46 9.06 -11.36
CA SER A 4 17.11 8.02 -10.56
C SER A 4 16.03 7.31 -9.75
N THR A 5 15.83 6.02 -10.00
CA THR A 5 14.84 5.20 -9.29
C THR A 5 15.46 4.47 -8.09
N GLU A 6 14.64 4.11 -7.10
CA GLU A 6 15.07 3.44 -5.85
C GLU A 6 15.84 2.13 -6.10
N SER A 7 15.60 1.39 -7.19
CA SER A 7 16.39 0.19 -7.53
C SER A 7 17.81 0.48 -8.05
N ALA A 8 18.10 1.72 -8.43
CA ALA A 8 19.42 2.14 -8.92
C ALA A 8 20.29 2.74 -7.81
N ASP A 9 19.76 2.92 -6.60
CA ASP A 9 20.56 3.34 -5.45
C ASP A 9 21.25 2.10 -4.85
N PRO A 10 22.60 2.04 -4.85
CA PRO A 10 23.34 0.90 -4.30
C PRO A 10 23.01 0.61 -2.84
N ARG A 11 22.45 1.58 -2.08
CA ARG A 11 21.97 1.39 -0.70
C ARG A 11 20.63 0.64 -0.59
N VAL A 12 19.91 0.51 -1.70
CA VAL A 12 18.61 -0.18 -1.83
C VAL A 12 18.79 -1.53 -2.54
N SER A 13 19.78 -1.65 -3.44
CA SER A 13 20.13 -2.90 -4.13
C SER A 13 21.05 -3.81 -3.33
N GLU A 14 21.89 -3.27 -2.43
CA GLU A 14 22.45 -4.09 -1.36
C GLU A 14 21.28 -4.51 -0.48
N HIS A 15 21.10 -5.83 -0.35
CA HIS A 15 20.22 -6.38 0.67
C HIS A 15 20.39 -5.59 1.96
N ALA A 16 19.35 -4.86 2.36
CA ALA A 16 19.14 -4.49 3.76
C ALA A 16 18.82 -5.77 4.56
N SER A 17 19.72 -6.74 4.48
CA SER A 17 19.83 -7.90 5.35
C SER A 17 20.18 -7.34 6.72
N GLY A 18 19.15 -7.11 7.55
CA GLY A 18 19.35 -6.78 8.97
C GLY A 18 18.41 -5.76 9.60
N LYS A 19 17.45 -5.15 8.88
CA LYS A 19 16.37 -4.38 9.52
C LYS A 19 15.03 -4.80 8.94
N ASP A 20 14.48 -5.87 9.50
CA ASP A 20 13.07 -6.20 9.30
C ASP A 20 12.23 -4.94 9.55
N ALA A 21 11.29 -4.65 8.66
CA ALA A 21 10.32 -3.60 8.86
C ALA A 21 9.65 -3.75 10.23
N ILE A 22 9.89 -2.80 11.14
CA ILE A 22 9.28 -2.83 12.46
C ILE A 22 7.82 -2.42 12.32
N TRP A 23 6.95 -3.42 12.18
CA TRP A 23 5.51 -3.25 12.23
C TRP A 23 5.06 -3.10 13.68
N THR A 24 4.39 -1.98 13.98
CA THR A 24 3.81 -1.74 15.31
C THR A 24 2.31 -1.90 15.23
N GLN A 25 1.70 -2.71 16.10
CA GLN A 25 0.24 -2.81 16.17
C GLN A 25 -0.33 -1.45 16.60
N PHE A 26 -1.19 -0.86 15.80
CA PHE A 26 -1.74 0.47 16.05
C PHE A 26 -3.15 0.60 15.46
N PRO A 27 -4.17 0.95 16.25
CA PRO A 27 -5.55 1.03 15.79
C PRO A 27 -5.81 2.33 15.02
N PHE A 28 -5.40 2.40 13.76
CA PHE A 28 -5.59 3.58 12.93
C PHE A 28 -7.01 3.69 12.36
N LYS A 29 -7.40 4.94 12.04
CA LYS A 29 -8.69 5.22 11.38
C LYS A 29 -8.53 5.13 9.87
N SER A 30 -9.30 4.26 9.23
CA SER A 30 -9.40 4.13 7.76
C SER A 30 -10.79 4.51 7.26
N ASP A 31 -11.01 4.41 5.95
CA ASP A 31 -12.34 4.51 5.36
C ASP A 31 -13.33 3.48 5.93
N ALA A 32 -14.62 3.78 5.84
CA ALA A 32 -15.70 3.10 6.54
C ALA A 32 -15.95 1.63 6.10
N TYR A 33 -15.54 1.24 4.89
CA TYR A 33 -15.72 -0.12 4.39
C TYR A 33 -14.37 -0.75 4.02
N SER A 34 -14.08 -1.88 4.67
CA SER A 34 -12.94 -2.75 4.42
C SER A 34 -13.43 -4.19 4.52
N GLU A 35 -13.00 -5.04 3.59
CA GLU A 35 -13.23 -6.50 3.67
C GLU A 35 -12.43 -7.16 4.80
N CYS A 36 -11.48 -6.41 5.37
CA CYS A 36 -10.54 -6.87 6.38
C CYS A 36 -10.94 -6.28 7.73
N ASN A 37 -11.02 -7.12 8.75
CA ASN A 37 -11.44 -6.75 10.11
C ASN A 37 -10.44 -7.21 11.19
N GLY A 38 -9.25 -7.67 10.78
CA GLY A 38 -8.20 -8.14 11.67
C GLY A 38 -7.35 -7.03 12.28
N LYS A 39 -6.23 -7.45 12.88
CA LYS A 39 -5.28 -6.55 13.54
C LYS A 39 -4.72 -5.51 12.55
N GLN A 40 -4.53 -4.31 13.06
CA GLN A 40 -3.97 -3.19 12.33
C GLN A 40 -2.52 -2.95 12.75
N TYR A 41 -1.63 -2.75 11.77
CA TYR A 41 -0.23 -2.44 12.00
C TYR A 41 0.19 -1.23 11.18
N VAL A 42 1.15 -0.48 11.69
CA VAL A 42 1.72 0.68 11.01
C VAL A 42 3.23 0.55 10.94
N LYS A 43 3.78 0.99 9.81
CA LYS A 43 5.21 1.16 9.58
C LYS A 43 5.46 2.58 9.09
N ARG A 44 6.53 3.20 9.58
CA ARG A 44 7.03 4.48 9.06
C ARG A 44 7.89 4.24 7.83
N THR A 45 7.69 5.03 6.78
CA THR A 45 8.52 4.99 5.56
C THR A 45 9.53 6.12 5.55
N TRP A 46 10.56 5.99 4.70
CA TRP A 46 11.63 6.97 4.58
C TRP A 46 11.16 8.28 3.91
N TYR A 47 10.15 8.22 3.05
CA TYR A 47 9.54 9.37 2.39
C TYR A 47 8.47 10.11 3.23
N ARG A 48 8.61 10.04 4.58
CA ARG A 48 7.76 10.75 5.55
C ARG A 48 6.26 10.42 5.48
N LYS A 49 5.90 9.21 5.06
CA LYS A 49 4.53 8.69 5.14
C LYS A 49 4.45 7.51 6.10
N PHE A 50 3.23 7.13 6.44
CA PHE A 50 2.92 5.95 7.22
C PHE A 50 2.18 4.95 6.34
N VAL A 51 2.69 3.73 6.30
CA VAL A 51 1.99 2.59 5.71
C VAL A 51 1.22 1.92 6.82
N GLY A 52 -0.10 1.86 6.67
CA GLY A 52 -0.99 1.13 7.55
C GLY A 52 -1.46 -0.14 6.86
N ILE A 53 -1.51 -1.25 7.57
CA ILE A 53 -2.08 -2.50 7.07
C ILE A 53 -3.15 -3.01 8.02
N GLN A 54 -4.20 -3.60 7.45
CA GLN A 54 -5.25 -4.28 8.19
C GLN A 54 -5.32 -5.73 7.71
N LEU A 55 -5.10 -6.69 8.59
CA LEU A 55 -5.13 -8.10 8.24
C LEU A 55 -6.56 -8.53 7.88
N CYS A 56 -6.69 -9.30 6.80
CA CYS A 56 -7.92 -10.01 6.43
C CYS A 56 -7.82 -11.48 6.85
N ASN A 57 -6.61 -12.06 6.69
CA ASN A 57 -6.23 -13.37 7.21
C ASN A 57 -4.69 -13.44 7.37
N SER A 58 -4.11 -14.64 7.45
CA SER A 58 -2.67 -14.84 7.62
C SER A 58 -1.79 -14.40 6.43
N LEU A 59 -2.34 -14.36 5.22
CA LEU A 59 -1.61 -14.05 3.98
C LEU A 59 -2.08 -12.75 3.32
N ARG A 60 -3.31 -12.33 3.61
CA ARG A 60 -3.98 -11.20 2.97
C ARG A 60 -4.17 -10.04 3.93
N TYR A 61 -3.89 -8.85 3.42
CA TYR A 61 -4.08 -7.60 4.14
C TYR A 61 -4.46 -6.47 3.20
N LYS A 62 -5.18 -5.49 3.73
CA LYS A 62 -5.43 -4.23 3.05
C LYS A 62 -4.32 -3.24 3.39
N ILE A 63 -3.75 -2.61 2.38
CA ILE A 63 -2.70 -1.58 2.52
C ILE A 63 -3.36 -0.19 2.42
N TYR A 64 -2.92 0.71 3.30
CA TYR A 64 -3.32 2.11 3.38
C TYR A 64 -2.10 3.01 3.52
N LEU A 65 -2.26 4.28 3.15
CA LEU A 65 -1.25 5.33 3.32
C LEU A 65 -1.80 6.51 4.11
N SER A 66 -0.94 7.15 4.89
CA SER A 66 -1.24 8.42 5.54
C SER A 66 0.00 9.31 5.63
N ASP A 67 -0.20 10.62 5.65
CA ASP A 67 0.83 11.60 5.98
C ASP A 67 1.06 11.74 7.50
N SER A 68 0.14 11.23 8.33
CA SER A 68 0.21 11.32 9.79
C SER A 68 -0.25 10.04 10.48
N LEU A 69 0.46 9.63 11.52
CA LEU A 69 0.09 8.46 12.35
C LEU A 69 -1.29 8.61 13.00
N THR A 70 -1.67 9.83 13.39
CA THR A 70 -2.96 10.13 14.04
C THR A 70 -4.03 10.58 13.04
N GLY A 71 -3.65 10.73 11.78
CA GLY A 71 -4.54 11.13 10.70
C GLY A 71 -5.39 9.97 10.17
N LYS A 72 -6.09 10.25 9.07
CA LYS A 72 -6.83 9.24 8.33
C LYS A 72 -5.87 8.46 7.42
N PHE A 73 -6.04 7.14 7.40
CA PHE A 73 -5.36 6.24 6.48
C PHE A 73 -6.26 6.01 5.27
N TYR A 74 -5.72 6.36 4.10
CA TYR A 74 -6.44 6.36 2.85
C TYR A 74 -6.11 5.14 2.00
N ASN A 75 -7.09 4.75 1.19
CA ASN A 75 -6.91 3.75 0.16
C ASN A 75 -5.86 4.19 -0.86
N ILE A 76 -5.21 3.20 -1.49
CA ILE A 76 -4.24 3.42 -2.56
C ILE A 76 -4.85 2.91 -3.86
N GLY A 77 -4.98 3.78 -4.85
CA GLY A 77 -5.44 3.47 -6.18
C GLY A 77 -4.28 3.29 -7.16
N ASP A 78 -4.55 2.54 -8.22
CA ASP A 78 -3.61 2.25 -9.31
C ASP A 78 -4.22 2.73 -10.64
N GLN A 79 -3.47 3.54 -11.36
CA GLN A 79 -3.88 4.06 -12.68
C GLN A 79 -3.51 3.11 -13.83
N THR A 80 -2.59 2.16 -13.62
CA THR A 80 -2.12 1.23 -14.66
C THR A 80 -2.04 -0.19 -14.11
N GLY A 81 -3.21 -0.71 -13.68
CA GLY A 81 -3.33 -2.05 -13.12
C GLY A 81 -4.40 -2.12 -12.05
N PHE A 82 -4.19 -3.01 -11.08
CA PHE A 82 -5.05 -3.21 -9.90
C PHE A 82 -4.26 -3.14 -8.58
N GLY A 83 -3.07 -2.54 -8.61
CA GLY A 83 -2.20 -2.31 -7.47
C GLY A 83 -1.34 -3.52 -7.10
N GLU A 84 -1.05 -4.42 -8.05
CA GLU A 84 -0.14 -5.55 -7.83
C GLU A 84 1.25 -5.07 -7.35
N ASP A 85 1.69 -3.91 -7.83
CA ASP A 85 2.95 -3.26 -7.48
C ASP A 85 2.91 -2.55 -6.10
N HIS A 86 1.73 -2.34 -5.51
CA HIS A 86 1.57 -1.73 -4.18
C HIS A 86 2.21 -2.59 -3.08
N CYS A 87 2.53 -3.84 -3.38
CA CYS A 87 3.33 -4.70 -2.52
C CYS A 87 4.72 -4.12 -2.21
N GLN A 88 5.20 -3.15 -2.97
CA GLN A 88 6.37 -2.34 -2.60
C GLN A 88 6.20 -1.63 -1.25
N PHE A 89 5.00 -1.21 -0.86
CA PHE A 89 4.77 -0.49 0.41
C PHE A 89 5.03 -1.35 1.65
N VAL A 90 4.95 -2.67 1.49
CA VAL A 90 5.25 -3.67 2.51
C VAL A 90 6.62 -4.33 2.29
N ASP A 91 7.51 -3.63 1.58
CA ASP A 91 8.89 -4.04 1.24
C ASP A 91 8.97 -5.37 0.44
N SER A 92 7.92 -5.77 -0.26
CA SER A 92 8.01 -6.89 -1.19
C SER A 92 8.66 -6.43 -2.48
N PHE A 93 9.67 -7.16 -2.96
CA PHE A 93 10.32 -6.92 -4.26
C PHE A 93 9.48 -7.37 -5.44
N LEU A 94 8.52 -8.27 -5.20
CA LEU A 94 7.66 -8.84 -6.22
C LEU A 94 6.31 -8.12 -6.25
N ASP A 95 5.64 -8.22 -7.39
CA ASP A 95 4.24 -7.86 -7.50
C ASP A 95 3.39 -8.96 -6.86
N GLY A 96 2.32 -8.56 -6.18
CA GLY A 96 1.46 -9.48 -5.44
C GLY A 96 0.16 -9.82 -6.18
N LYS A 97 -0.70 -10.55 -5.48
CA LYS A 97 -2.09 -10.74 -5.92
C LYS A 97 -3.00 -9.74 -5.25
N THR A 98 -4.07 -9.40 -5.93
CA THR A 98 -5.07 -8.43 -5.49
C THR A 98 -6.43 -9.09 -5.35
N GLY A 99 -7.32 -8.47 -4.59
CA GLY A 99 -8.74 -8.83 -4.54
C GLY A 99 -9.49 -8.61 -5.86
N ALA A 100 -10.83 -8.56 -5.77
CA ALA A 100 -11.70 -8.38 -6.92
C ALA A 100 -11.27 -7.17 -7.76
N ARG A 101 -11.01 -7.42 -9.04
CA ARG A 101 -10.56 -6.43 -10.02
C ARG A 101 -11.80 -5.80 -10.66
N MET A 102 -12.07 -4.55 -10.29
CA MET A 102 -13.19 -3.78 -10.82
C MET A 102 -12.65 -2.54 -11.53
N LEU A 103 -13.33 -2.13 -12.59
CA LEU A 103 -13.03 -0.88 -13.27
C LEU A 103 -13.33 0.31 -12.35
N ALA A 104 -12.66 1.43 -12.58
CA ALA A 104 -12.79 2.59 -11.69
C ALA A 104 -14.23 3.09 -11.60
N ASP A 105 -14.99 3.08 -12.69
CA ASP A 105 -16.40 3.47 -12.78
C ASP A 105 -17.35 2.59 -11.97
N GLN A 106 -16.96 1.34 -11.70
CA GLN A 106 -17.69 0.39 -10.85
C GLN A 106 -17.37 0.58 -9.36
N LEU A 107 -16.30 1.31 -9.05
CA LEU A 107 -15.86 1.58 -7.69
C LEU A 107 -16.48 2.87 -7.15
N GLN A 108 -16.73 2.92 -5.85
CA GLN A 108 -17.19 4.14 -5.20
C GLN A 108 -16.07 5.18 -5.19
N SER A 109 -16.34 6.35 -5.77
CA SER A 109 -15.46 7.51 -5.72
C SER A 109 -15.14 7.90 -4.27
N ARG A 110 -13.85 8.09 -3.97
CA ARG A 110 -13.33 8.47 -2.66
C ARG A 110 -11.98 9.17 -2.78
N GLN A 111 -11.56 9.86 -1.73
CA GLN A 111 -10.21 10.42 -1.65
C GLN A 111 -9.20 9.33 -1.28
N GLY A 112 -8.06 9.31 -1.96
CA GLY A 112 -7.05 8.27 -1.85
C GLY A 112 -5.68 8.73 -2.33
N PHE A 113 -4.67 7.93 -2.00
CA PHE A 113 -3.38 8.01 -2.69
C PHE A 113 -3.46 7.24 -4.00
N PHE A 114 -2.70 7.61 -5.03
CA PHE A 114 -2.61 6.82 -6.26
C PHE A 114 -1.29 7.04 -6.99
N ARG A 115 -0.93 6.09 -7.85
CA ARG A 115 0.17 6.18 -8.82
C ARG A 115 -0.13 5.30 -10.03
N ALA A 116 0.69 5.38 -11.07
CA ALA A 116 0.55 4.52 -12.25
C ALA A 116 1.59 3.40 -12.28
N LEU A 117 2.82 3.69 -11.86
CA LEU A 117 3.92 2.73 -11.95
C LEU A 117 4.59 2.52 -10.59
N ARG A 118 5.21 1.35 -10.46
CA ARG A 118 6.08 1.03 -9.33
C ARG A 118 7.17 2.10 -9.17
N GLN A 119 7.54 2.40 -7.93
CA GLN A 119 8.53 3.44 -7.58
C GLN A 119 8.11 4.89 -7.88
N GLU A 120 6.96 5.13 -8.52
CA GLU A 120 6.48 6.51 -8.66
C GLU A 120 6.04 7.08 -7.30
N PRO A 121 6.26 8.39 -7.07
CA PRO A 121 5.66 9.09 -5.97
C PRO A 121 4.13 8.96 -6.01
N VAL A 122 3.53 8.72 -4.85
CA VAL A 122 2.07 8.72 -4.75
C VAL A 122 1.52 10.15 -4.76
N HIS A 123 0.47 10.36 -5.54
CA HIS A 123 -0.34 11.57 -5.55
C HIS A 123 -1.58 11.37 -4.66
N PHE A 124 -2.18 12.47 -4.19
CA PHE A 124 -3.41 12.43 -3.41
C PHE A 124 -4.55 13.05 -4.22
N GLY A 125 -5.69 12.38 -4.27
CA GLY A 125 -6.87 12.87 -5.00
C GLY A 125 -7.97 11.82 -5.08
N GLU A 126 -8.83 11.94 -6.08
CA GLU A 126 -9.96 11.02 -6.27
C GLU A 126 -9.52 9.67 -6.86
N ILE A 127 -10.00 8.58 -6.27
CA ILE A 127 -9.86 7.20 -6.74
C ILE A 127 -11.25 6.53 -6.85
N GLY A 128 -11.42 5.56 -7.74
CA GLY A 128 -12.74 5.05 -8.15
C GLY A 128 -13.63 6.09 -8.83
N GLY A 129 -14.87 5.72 -9.13
CA GLY A 129 -15.84 6.52 -9.86
C GLY A 129 -15.31 7.06 -11.19
N LYS A 130 -15.25 8.39 -11.32
CA LYS A 130 -14.81 9.06 -12.56
C LYS A 130 -13.30 9.18 -12.66
N SER A 131 -12.56 8.82 -11.62
CA SER A 131 -11.11 8.71 -11.72
C SER A 131 -10.72 7.51 -12.61
N HIS A 132 -9.50 7.51 -13.11
CA HIS A 132 -8.91 6.34 -13.77
C HIS A 132 -8.15 5.42 -12.80
N ALA A 133 -8.20 5.72 -11.48
CA ALA A 133 -7.46 4.98 -10.47
C ALA A 133 -8.35 3.91 -9.83
N THR A 134 -8.05 2.64 -10.09
CA THR A 134 -8.75 1.49 -9.50
C THR A 134 -8.21 1.20 -8.10
N TYR A 135 -9.00 0.60 -7.21
CA TYR A 135 -8.52 0.15 -5.90
C TYR A 135 -9.16 -1.20 -5.55
N VAL A 136 -8.47 -1.99 -4.74
CA VAL A 136 -8.86 -3.39 -4.44
C VAL A 136 -9.12 -3.63 -2.95
N GLY A 137 -9.87 -4.68 -2.61
CA GLY A 137 -10.23 -5.00 -1.22
C GLY A 137 -9.07 -5.51 -0.35
N TRP A 138 -8.09 -6.18 -0.95
CA TRP A 138 -6.94 -6.76 -0.25
C TRP A 138 -5.75 -7.02 -1.20
N TYR A 139 -4.59 -7.26 -0.61
CA TYR A 139 -3.34 -7.63 -1.26
C TYR A 139 -2.74 -8.88 -0.61
N GLU A 140 -2.05 -9.70 -1.40
CA GLU A 140 -1.29 -10.88 -1.00
C GLU A 140 0.12 -10.75 -1.59
N CYS A 141 1.04 -10.16 -0.82
CA CYS A 141 2.37 -9.76 -1.30
C CYS A 141 3.49 -10.76 -0.96
N GLY A 142 3.19 -11.85 -0.26
CA GLY A 142 4.19 -12.80 0.22
C GLY A 142 5.02 -12.32 1.42
N THR A 143 4.85 -11.08 1.88
CA THR A 143 5.49 -10.56 3.10
C THR A 143 4.60 -10.80 4.33
N PRO A 144 5.04 -11.56 5.35
CA PRO A 144 4.30 -11.73 6.60
C PRO A 144 4.34 -10.47 7.46
N ILE A 145 3.23 -10.13 8.12
CA ILE A 145 3.11 -8.95 8.99
C ILE A 145 2.47 -9.36 10.32
N PRO A 146 3.07 -9.05 11.50
CA PRO A 146 4.19 -8.13 11.75
C PRO A 146 5.62 -8.65 11.51
N GLY A 147 5.80 -9.86 10.94
CA GLY A 147 7.10 -10.55 10.82
C GLY A 147 7.55 -11.14 12.17
N LYS A 148 8.34 -12.21 12.30
CA LYS A 148 8.50 -13.45 11.53
C LYS A 148 7.91 -14.60 12.38
N TRP A 149 7.84 -15.79 11.80
CA TRP A 149 8.36 -16.97 12.49
C TRP A 149 9.64 -17.40 11.78
#